data_AF-A0A382VKF1-F1
#
_entry.id   AF-A0A382VKF1-F1
#
_cell.length_a   1.000
_cell.length_b   1.000
_cell.length_c   1.000
_cell.angle_alpha   90.00
_cell.angle_beta   90.00
_cell.angle_gamma   90.00
#
_symmetry.space_group_name_H-M   'P 1'
#
loop_
_entity.id
_entity.type
_entity.pdbx_description
1 polymer ?
#
loop_
_entity_poly.entity_id
_entity_poly.type
_entity_poly.pdbx_seq_one_letter_code
_entity_poly.pdbx_strand_id
1 'polypeptide(L)'
;MQTILITGSTGFVGKNFLSDKRSEQYNILNPSSSELNLLDINSTKSYFRSTNPDLIINAAGKVGGILKNMNANYDFLTTNSLINLNLIMTI
;
A
#
# COMPACT_ATOMS: atom_id res chain seq x y z
N MET A 1 14.24 -3.91 -16.00
CA MET A 1 14.34 -3.69 -14.54
C MET A 1 12.96 -4.00 -13.97
N GLN A 2 12.86 -4.88 -12.97
CA GLN A 2 11.55 -5.27 -12.42
C GLN A 2 10.91 -4.07 -11.71
N THR A 3 9.62 -3.84 -11.95
CA THR A 3 8.84 -2.75 -11.36
C THR A 3 8.13 -3.24 -10.11
N ILE A 4 8.40 -2.60 -8.97
CA ILE A 4 7.84 -2.95 -7.67
C ILE A 4 6.94 -1.83 -7.18
N LEU A 5 5.67 -2.12 -6.92
CA LEU A 5 4.77 -1.23 -6.22
C LEU A 5 4.87 -1.43 -4.71
N ILE A 6 5.14 -0.35 -3.97
CA ILE A 6 5.17 -0.33 -2.52
C ILE A 6 4.08 0.63 -2.02
N THR A 7 3.02 0.08 -1.45
CA THR A 7 2.00 0.89 -0.78
C THR A 7 2.41 1.15 0.67
N GLY A 8 1.93 2.25 1.27
CA GLY A 8 2.32 2.60 2.65
C GLY A 8 3.80 2.94 2.78
N SER A 9 4.42 3.44 1.70
CA SER A 9 5.84 3.76 1.58
C SER A 9 6.34 4.75 2.64
N THR A 10 5.46 5.60 3.18
CA THR A 10 5.78 6.58 4.22
C THR A 10 5.78 6.00 5.65
N GLY A 11 5.24 4.79 5.82
CA GLY A 11 5.23 4.06 7.08
C GLY A 11 6.60 3.48 7.45
N PHE A 12 6.72 2.94 8.66
CA PHE A 12 7.99 2.38 9.14
C PHE A 12 8.55 1.30 8.22
N VAL A 13 7.73 0.31 7.84
CA VAL A 13 8.16 -0.78 6.95
C VAL A 13 8.52 -0.26 5.56
N GLY A 14 7.67 0.58 4.97
CA GLY A 14 7.90 1.15 3.64
C GLY A 14 9.18 1.98 3.55
N LYS A 15 9.44 2.85 4.54
CA LYS A 15 10.66 3.66 4.59
C LYS A 15 11.93 2.82 4.69
N ASN A 16 11.91 1.77 5.51
CA ASN A 16 13.07 0.89 5.66
C ASN A 16 13.37 0.15 4.36
N PHE A 17 12.34 -0.29 3.62
CA PHE A 17 12.53 -0.88 2.30
C PHE A 17 13.20 0.11 1.33
N LEU A 18 12.71 1.35 1.27
CA LEU A 18 13.26 2.39 0.39
C LEU A 18 14.68 2.84 0.76
N SER A 19 15.08 2.67 2.02
CA SER A 19 16.42 3.04 2.49
C SER A 19 17.50 1.99 2.20
N ASP A 20 17.09 0.79 1.77
CA ASP A 20 18.02 -0.29 1.45
C ASP A 20 18.67 -0.07 0.08
N LYS A 21 20.00 -0.11 -0.01
CA LYS A 21 20.70 0.06 -1.30
C LYS A 21 20.31 -0.97 -2.36
N ARG A 22 19.85 -2.16 -1.94
CA ARG A 22 19.32 -3.17 -2.86
C ARG A 22 18.04 -2.73 -3.56
N SER A 23 17.37 -1.68 -3.09
CA SER A 23 16.18 -1.14 -3.73
C SER A 23 16.51 -0.43 -5.05
N GLU A 24 17.74 0.07 -5.22
CA GLU A 24 18.22 0.78 -6.42
C GLU A 24 18.22 -0.10 -7.68
N GLN A 25 18.17 -1.43 -7.54
CA GLN A 25 18.09 -2.37 -8.67
C GLN A 25 16.68 -2.52 -9.28
N TYR A 26 15.68 -1.86 -8.69
CA TYR A 26 14.27 -1.97 -9.07
C TYR A 26 13.70 -0.61 -9.50
N ASN A 27 12.69 -0.65 -10.37
CA ASN A 27 11.87 0.53 -10.66
C ASN A 27 10.76 0.62 -9.60
N ILE A 28 10.92 1.50 -8.62
CA ILE A 28 10.00 1.55 -7.48
C ILE A 28 8.88 2.55 -7.74
N LEU A 29 7.64 2.06 -7.62
CA LEU A 29 6.43 2.88 -7.54
C LEU A 29 6.03 3.00 -6.06
N ASN A 30 5.98 4.22 -5.54
CA ASN A 30 5.71 4.48 -4.12
C ASN A 30 4.67 5.61 -3.94
N PRO A 31 3.47 5.49 -4.53
CA PRO A 31 2.49 6.56 -4.59
C PRO A 31 2.03 7.00 -3.19
N SER A 32 1.75 8.30 -3.07
CA SER A 32 1.02 8.87 -1.95
C SER A 32 -0.44 8.42 -1.96
N SER A 33 -1.14 8.59 -0.83
CA SER A 33 -2.58 8.27 -0.73
C SER A 33 -3.47 9.14 -1.62
N SER A 34 -2.96 10.30 -2.09
CA SER A 34 -3.64 11.13 -3.09
C SER A 34 -3.48 10.60 -4.52
N GLU A 35 -2.39 9.88 -4.82
CA GLU A 35 -2.15 9.29 -6.14
C GLU A 35 -2.78 7.89 -6.25
N LEU A 36 -2.82 7.14 -5.15
CA LEU A 36 -3.43 5.83 -5.05
C LEU A 36 -4.26 5.72 -3.77
N ASN A 37 -5.59 5.81 -3.91
CA ASN A 37 -6.50 5.59 -2.80
C ASN A 37 -6.91 4.11 -2.75
N LEU A 38 -6.29 3.36 -1.84
CA LEU A 38 -6.57 1.93 -1.65
C LEU A 38 -7.95 1.62 -1.05
N LEU A 39 -8.70 2.63 -0.61
CA LEU A 39 -10.10 2.46 -0.20
C LEU A 39 -11.08 2.56 -1.38
N ASP A 40 -10.61 3.03 -2.54
CA ASP A 40 -11.38 3.12 -3.77
C ASP A 40 -10.87 2.10 -4.80
N ILE A 41 -11.73 1.14 -5.12
CA ILE A 41 -11.43 0.10 -6.11
C ILE A 41 -11.20 0.68 -7.51
N ASN A 42 -11.86 1.78 -7.88
CA ASN A 42 -11.67 2.39 -9.20
C ASN A 42 -10.34 3.12 -9.28
N SER A 43 -9.94 3.83 -8.22
CA SER A 43 -8.59 4.40 -8.09
C SER A 43 -7.53 3.32 -8.21
N THR A 44 -7.69 2.22 -7.45
CA THR A 44 -6.76 1.08 -7.45
C THR A 44 -6.65 0.45 -8.84
N LYS A 45 -7.78 0.13 -9.49
CA LYS A 45 -7.81 -0.44 -10.85
C LYS A 45 -7.18 0.48 -11.89
N SER A 46 -7.45 1.77 -11.81
CA SER A 46 -6.90 2.75 -12.76
C SER A 46 -5.38 2.87 -12.63
N TYR A 47 -4.88 2.89 -11.39
CA TYR A 47 -3.45 2.92 -11.12
C TYR A 47 -2.73 1.66 -11.64
N PHE A 48 -3.30 0.48 -11.41
CA PHE A 48 -2.70 -0.77 -11.88
C PHE A 48 -2.71 -0.88 -13.40
N ARG A 49 -3.77 -0.42 -14.07
CA ARG A 49 -3.83 -0.36 -15.53
C ARG A 49 -2.77 0.55 -16.15
N SER A 50 -2.43 1.65 -15.48
CA SER A 50 -1.44 2.60 -16.01
C SER A 50 0.01 2.21 -15.69
N THR A 51 0.23 1.45 -14.61
CA THR A 51 1.58 1.15 -14.11
C THR A 51 2.03 -0.29 -14.29
N ASN A 52 1.11 -1.25 -14.29
CA ASN A 52 1.33 -2.69 -14.48
C ASN A 52 2.58 -3.23 -13.72
N PRO A 53 2.60 -3.16 -12.38
CA PRO A 53 3.76 -3.58 -11.58
C PRO A 53 3.97 -5.10 -11.65
N ASP A 54 5.23 -5.54 -11.61
CA ASP A 54 5.62 -6.96 -11.61
C ASP A 54 5.47 -7.59 -10.22
N LEU A 55 5.63 -6.78 -9.16
CA LEU A 55 5.55 -7.21 -7.76
C LEU A 55 4.89 -6.12 -6.92
N ILE A 56 4.09 -6.53 -5.93
CA ILE A 56 3.41 -5.63 -4.99
C ILE A 56 3.87 -5.96 -3.58
N ILE A 57 4.35 -4.96 -2.86
CA ILE A 57 4.65 -5.00 -1.44
C ILE A 57 3.63 -4.12 -0.73
N ASN A 58 2.64 -4.75 -0.08
CA ASN A 58 1.62 -4.02 0.66
C ASN A 58 2.10 -3.71 2.09
N ALA A 59 2.62 -2.50 2.31
CA ALA A 59 2.93 -1.98 3.65
C ALA A 59 1.91 -0.93 4.12
N ALA A 60 0.82 -0.73 3.38
CA ALA A 60 -0.27 0.16 3.78
C ALA A 60 -1.14 -0.48 4.86
N GLY A 61 -1.49 0.31 5.87
CA GLY A 61 -2.45 -0.10 6.88
C GLY A 61 -2.85 1.06 7.78
N LYS A 62 -4.08 1.00 8.26
CA LYS A 62 -4.53 1.82 9.39
C LYS A 62 -3.94 1.22 10.65
N VAL A 63 -2.99 1.93 11.24
CA VAL A 63 -2.25 1.53 12.44
C VAL A 63 -2.44 2.54 13.57
N GLY A 64 -2.30 2.08 14.82
CA GLY A 64 -2.46 2.90 16.01
C GLY A 64 -2.07 2.12 17.26
N GLY A 65 -1.86 2.84 18.37
CA GLY A 65 -1.57 2.20 19.66
C GLY A 65 -2.74 1.35 20.17
N ILE A 66 -2.46 0.48 21.14
CA ILE A 66 -3.41 -0.51 21.67
C ILE A 66 -4.78 0.11 22.02
N LEU A 67 -4.79 1.27 22.69
CA LEU A 67 -6.01 1.97 23.08
C LEU A 67 -6.83 2.48 21.87
N LYS A 68 -6.16 2.99 20.83
CA LYS A 68 -6.84 3.44 19.60
C LYS A 68 -7.44 2.27 18.83
N ASN A 69 -6.73 1.15 18.77
CA ASN A 69 -7.22 -0.07 18.13
C ASN A 69 -8.45 -0.61 18.87
N MET A 70 -8.40 -0.66 20.21
CA MET A 70 -9.54 -1.13 21.02
C MET A 70 -10.78 -0.24 20.87
N ASN A 71 -10.61 1.09 20.87
CA ASN A 71 -11.73 2.04 20.79
C ASN A 71 -12.31 2.19 19.37
N ALA A 72 -11.56 1.83 18.32
CA ALA A 72 -11.98 1.98 16.92
C ALA A 72 -11.84 0.66 16.12
N ASN A 73 -11.96 -0.48 16.80
CA ASN A 73 -11.68 -1.81 16.22
C ASN A 73 -12.41 -2.07 14.89
N TYR A 74 -13.68 -1.67 14.77
CA TYR A 74 -14.47 -1.82 13.54
C TYR A 74 -13.91 -1.01 12.37
N ASP A 75 -13.48 0.22 12.62
CA ASP A 75 -12.89 1.10 11.60
C ASP A 75 -11.50 0.60 11.18
N PHE A 76 -10.69 0.10 12.13
CA PHE A 76 -9.42 -0.57 11.84
C PHE A 76 -9.62 -1.82 10.99
N LEU A 77 -10.57 -2.68 11.36
CA LEU A 77 -10.89 -3.89 10.60
C LEU A 77 -11.36 -3.53 9.19
N THR A 78 -12.40 -2.70 9.08
CA THR A 78 -13.02 -2.35 7.79
C THR A 78 -12.02 -1.68 6.87
N THR A 79 -11.24 -0.69 7.36
CA THR A 79 -10.25 0.01 6.55
C THR A 79 -9.17 -0.95 6.05
N ASN A 80 -8.59 -1.76 6.93
CA ASN A 80 -7.53 -2.70 6.54
C ASN A 80 -8.05 -3.81 5.62
N SER A 81 -9.29 -4.28 5.83
CA SER A 81 -9.95 -5.22 4.92
C SER A 81 -10.13 -4.62 3.53
N LEU A 82 -10.60 -3.37 3.42
CA LEU A 82 -10.75 -2.68 2.13
C LEU A 82 -9.41 -2.49 1.42
N ILE A 83 -8.37 -2.04 2.13
CA ILE A 83 -7.02 -1.90 1.57
C ILE A 83 -6.55 -3.21 0.92
N ASN A 84 -6.66 -4.33 1.65
CA ASN A 84 -6.20 -5.62 1.15
C ASN A 84 -7.11 -6.16 0.03
N LEU A 85 -8.42 -6.09 0.19
CA LEU A 85 -9.38 -6.61 -0.79
C LEU A 85 -9.27 -5.87 -2.11
N ASN A 86 -9.14 -4.54 -2.10
CA ASN A 86 -9.03 -3.76 -3.33
C ASN A 86 -7.74 -4.05 -4.09
N LEU A 87 -6.64 -4.31 -3.40
CA LEU A 87 -5.40 -4.78 -4.02
C LEU A 87 -5.60 -6.16 -4.66
N ILE A 88 -6.13 -7.13 -3.91
CA ILE A 88 -6.34 -8.50 -4.41
C ILE A 88 -7.28 -8.53 -5.62
N MET A 89 -8.35 -7.75 -5.60
CA MET A 89 -9.37 -7.69 -6.67
C MET A 89 -8.88 -6.96 -7.94
N THR A 90 -7.68 -6.39 -7.91
CA THR A 90 -7.10 -5.64 -9.03
C THR A 90 -5.99 -6.43 -9.76
N ILE A 91 -5.46 -7.47 -9.12
CA ILE A 91 -4.55 -8.45 -9.72
C ILE A 91 -5.35 -9.38 -10.63
#